data_AF-A0A5C5WY07-F1
#
_entry.id   AF-A0A5C5WY07-F1
#
_cell.length_a   1.000
_cell.length_b   1.000
_cell.length_c   1.000
_cell.angle_alpha   90.00
_cell.angle_beta   90.00
_cell.angle_gamma   90.00
#
_symmetry.space_group_name_H-M   'P 1'
#
loop_
_entity.id
_entity.type
_entity.pdbx_description
1 polymer ?
#
loop_
_entity_poly.entity_id
_entity_poly.type
_entity_poly.pdbx_seq_one_letter_code
_entity_poly.pdbx_strand_id
1 'polypeptide(L)'
;MIAKNPEERQHYEDRLKAERDEWARTAQAKLEGIEEGQRNERARTVKMLRDIVGELTPSDEKLADLSLDELAAIETELQRRLRDRTG
;
A
#
# COMPACT_ATOMS: atom_id res chain seq x y z
N MET A 1 13.94 14.92 37.68
CA MET A 1 15.05 15.88 37.78
C MET A 1 15.74 15.90 36.43
N ILE A 2 15.67 17.00 35.71
CA ILE A 2 16.36 17.19 34.42
C ILE A 2 17.85 17.30 34.71
N ALA A 3 18.65 16.57 33.94
CA ALA A 3 20.08 16.35 34.15
C ALA A 3 20.84 17.64 34.47
N LYS A 4 21.66 17.61 35.54
CA LYS A 4 22.41 18.77 36.03
C LYS A 4 23.69 19.04 35.20
N ASN A 5 24.06 18.15 34.27
CA ASN A 5 25.24 18.27 33.40
C ASN A 5 24.82 18.45 31.92
N PRO A 6 25.35 19.44 31.19
CA PRO A 6 25.12 19.63 29.75
C PRO A 6 25.32 18.38 28.87
N GLU A 7 26.31 17.54 29.18
CA GLU A 7 26.59 16.32 28.41
C GLU A 7 25.48 15.28 28.57
N GLU A 8 24.97 15.10 29.79
CA GLU A 8 23.84 14.20 30.08
C GLU A 8 22.56 14.64 29.38
N ARG A 9 22.35 15.96 29.27
CA ARG A 9 21.24 16.54 28.51
C ARG A 9 21.39 16.27 27.02
N GLN A 10 22.58 16.44 26.45
CA GLN A 10 22.84 16.11 25.05
C GLN A 10 22.57 14.63 24.76
N HIS A 11 23.10 13.72 25.59
CA HIS A 11 22.85 12.28 25.45
C HIS A 11 21.39 11.89 25.61
N TYR A 12 20.62 12.64 26.40
CA TYR A 12 19.19 12.43 26.53
C TYR A 12 18.44 12.93 25.28
N GLU A 13 18.77 14.11 24.77
CA GLU A 13 18.19 14.67 23.55
C GLU A 13 18.51 13.80 22.32
N ASP A 14 19.74 13.28 22.23
CA ASP A 14 20.16 12.36 21.16
C ASP A 14 19.37 11.04 21.23
N ARG A 15 19.16 10.49 22.43
CA ARG A 15 18.33 9.30 22.63
C ARG A 15 16.88 9.53 22.22
N LEU A 16 16.28 10.65 22.66
CA LEU A 16 14.93 11.02 22.25
C LEU A 16 14.80 11.20 20.73
N LYS A 17 15.82 11.76 20.08
CA LYS A 17 15.84 11.89 18.62
C LYS A 17 15.88 10.51 17.96
N ALA A 18 16.75 9.62 18.42
CA ALA A 18 16.85 8.26 17.88
C ALA A 18 15.53 7.49 18.01
N GLU A 19 14.85 7.60 19.16
CA GLU A 19 13.51 7.00 19.38
C GLU A 19 12.47 7.56 18.41
N ARG A 20 12.48 8.88 18.16
CA ARG A 20 11.57 9.52 17.20
C ARG A 20 11.84 9.06 15.77
N ASP A 21 13.11 8.97 15.39
CA ASP A 21 13.51 8.53 14.05
C ASP A 21 13.17 7.05 13.82
N GLU A 22 13.27 6.20 14.85
CA GLU A 22 12.82 4.82 14.80
C GLU A 22 11.28 4.71 14.69
N TRP A 23 10.55 5.52 15.46
CA TRP A 23 9.09 5.55 15.37
C TRP A 23 8.62 6.02 14.00
N ALA A 24 9.23 7.07 13.44
CA ALA A 24 8.92 7.57 12.11
C ALA A 24 9.16 6.51 11.03
N ARG A 25 10.30 5.80 11.07
CA ARG A 25 10.59 4.69 10.15
C ARG A 25 9.56 3.57 10.26
N THR A 26 9.20 3.18 11.48
CA THR A 26 8.21 2.11 11.70
C THR A 26 6.82 2.53 11.20
N ALA A 27 6.43 3.78 11.44
CA ALA A 27 5.16 4.31 10.96
C ALA A 27 5.12 4.34 9.43
N GLN A 28 6.20 4.80 8.78
CA GLN A 28 6.31 4.80 7.32
C GLN A 28 6.22 3.38 6.74
N ALA A 29 7.00 2.42 7.26
CA ALA A 29 6.96 1.03 6.81
C ALA A 29 5.56 0.41 6.95
N LYS A 30 4.82 0.77 8.00
CA LYS A 30 3.42 0.34 8.18
C LYS A 30 2.50 0.92 7.11
N LEU A 31 2.65 2.21 6.78
CA LEU A 31 1.86 2.85 5.73
C LEU A 31 2.13 2.22 4.37
N GLU A 32 3.40 2.04 4.01
CA GLU A 32 3.82 1.36 2.78
C GLU A 32 3.27 -0.07 2.72
N GLY A 33 3.31 -0.81 3.85
CA GLY A 33 2.74 -2.15 3.93
C GLY A 33 1.22 -2.21 3.74
N ILE A 34 0.49 -1.19 4.22
CA ILE A 34 -0.97 -1.08 4.01
C ILE A 34 -1.27 -0.78 2.54
N GLU A 35 -0.57 0.18 1.95
CA GLU A 35 -0.75 0.55 0.54
C GLU A 35 -0.44 -0.63 -0.38
N GLU A 36 0.66 -1.33 -0.13
CA GLU A 36 1.03 -2.55 -0.85
C GLU A 36 0.00 -3.66 -0.67
N GLY A 37 -0.54 -3.83 0.54
CA GLY A 37 -1.61 -4.78 0.83
C GLY A 37 -2.87 -4.50 0.02
N GLN A 38 -3.32 -3.25 0.00
CA GLN A 38 -4.48 -2.80 -0.77
C GLN A 38 -4.27 -3.00 -2.27
N ARG A 39 -3.08 -2.68 -2.78
CA ARG A 39 -2.72 -2.88 -4.19
C ARG A 39 -2.82 -4.34 -4.58
N ASN A 40 -2.24 -5.23 -3.76
CA ASN A 40 -2.27 -6.67 -3.99
C ASN A 40 -3.67 -7.29 -3.89
N GLU A 41 -4.51 -6.79 -2.97
CA GLU A 41 -5.92 -7.20 -2.91
C GLU A 41 -6.67 -6.80 -4.18
N ARG A 42 -6.52 -5.53 -4.61
CA ARG A 42 -7.22 -5.02 -5.78
C ARG A 42 -6.77 -5.67 -7.08
N ALA A 43 -5.46 -5.93 -7.24
CA ALA A 43 -4.92 -6.68 -8.37
C ALA A 43 -5.53 -8.09 -8.48
N ARG A 44 -5.71 -8.78 -7.34
CA ARG A 44 -6.40 -10.08 -7.30
C ARG A 44 -7.86 -10.00 -7.71
N THR A 45 -8.57 -8.98 -7.25
CA THR A 45 -9.96 -8.72 -7.67
C THR A 45 -10.05 -8.47 -9.18
N VAL A 46 -9.19 -7.61 -9.73
CA VAL A 46 -9.13 -7.33 -11.17
C VAL A 46 -8.86 -8.61 -11.97
N LYS A 47 -7.89 -9.43 -11.53
CA LYS A 47 -7.59 -10.72 -12.16
C LYS A 47 -8.83 -11.63 -12.19
N MET A 48 -9.48 -11.81 -11.04
CA MET A 48 -10.71 -12.62 -10.95
C MET A 48 -11.81 -12.09 -11.89
N LEU A 49 -12.02 -10.77 -11.95
CA LEU A 49 -13.02 -10.18 -12.83
C LEU A 49 -12.69 -10.41 -14.31
N ARG A 50 -11.42 -10.31 -14.70
CA ARG A 50 -10.93 -10.62 -16.07
C ARG A 50 -11.25 -12.07 -16.45
N ASP A 51 -10.99 -13.01 -15.54
CA ASP A 51 -11.29 -14.42 -15.77
C ASP A 51 -12.79 -14.64 -16.02
N ILE A 52 -13.66 -13.96 -15.27
CA ILE A 52 -15.13 -14.05 -15.44
C ILE A 52 -15.59 -13.43 -16.78
N VAL A 53 -14.98 -12.33 -17.22
CA VAL A 53 -15.29 -11.76 -18.55
C VAL A 53 -14.68 -12.53 -19.71
N GLY A 54 -13.80 -13.50 -19.45
CA GLY A 54 -13.11 -14.28 -20.46
C GLY A 54 -11.89 -13.60 -21.06
N GLU A 55 -11.36 -12.56 -20.41
CA GLU A 55 -10.15 -11.86 -20.80
C GLU A 55 -8.89 -12.56 -20.24
N LEU A 56 -8.62 -13.76 -20.75
CA LEU A 56 -7.41 -14.54 -20.44
C LEU A 56 -6.19 -13.90 -21.10
N THR A 57 -5.70 -12.80 -20.53
CA THR A 57 -4.47 -12.15 -20.99
C THR A 57 -3.30 -12.61 -20.13
N PRO A 58 -2.10 -12.91 -20.69
CA PRO A 58 -0.91 -13.29 -19.92
C PRO A 58 -0.29 -12.08 -19.18
N SER A 59 -1.04 -11.47 -18.25
CA SER A 59 -0.84 -10.10 -17.77
C SER A 59 -0.77 -9.96 -16.24
N ASP A 60 -0.76 -11.04 -15.47
CA ASP A 60 -0.77 -10.93 -14.00
C ASP A 60 0.43 -10.16 -13.46
N GLU A 61 1.61 -10.35 -14.07
CA GLU A 61 2.82 -9.58 -13.75
C GLU A 61 2.62 -8.08 -13.98
N LYS A 62 1.86 -7.70 -15.00
CA LYS A 62 1.55 -6.30 -15.27
C LYS A 62 0.59 -5.68 -14.25
N LEU A 63 -0.24 -6.47 -13.56
CA LEU A 63 -1.18 -5.93 -12.56
C LEU A 63 -0.45 -5.49 -11.28
N ALA A 64 0.66 -6.16 -10.93
CA ALA A 64 1.48 -5.79 -9.78
C ALA A 64 2.17 -4.43 -9.96
N ASP A 65 2.42 -4.02 -11.20
CA ASP A 65 3.06 -2.74 -11.54
C ASP A 65 2.08 -1.55 -11.59
N LEU A 66 0.76 -1.81 -11.55
CA LEU A 66 -0.25 -0.76 -11.63
C LEU A 66 -0.47 -0.08 -10.28
N SER A 67 -0.77 1.21 -10.33
CA SER A 67 -1.25 1.97 -9.18
C SER A 67 -2.65 1.53 -8.73
N LEU A 68 -3.01 1.90 -7.51
CA LEU A 68 -4.36 1.65 -6.97
C LEU A 68 -5.47 2.26 -7.85
N ASP A 69 -5.22 3.45 -8.40
CA ASP A 69 -6.19 4.16 -9.24
C ASP A 69 -6.36 3.48 -10.61
N GLU A 70 -5.26 3.02 -11.22
CA GLU A 70 -5.31 2.26 -12.47
C GLU A 70 -6.05 0.93 -12.27
N LEU A 71 -5.77 0.23 -11.17
CA LEU A 71 -6.50 -1.00 -10.80
C LEU A 71 -7.99 -0.72 -10.57
N ALA A 72 -8.35 0.37 -9.90
CA ALA A 72 -9.74 0.76 -9.66
C ALA A 72 -10.48 1.12 -10.97
N ALA A 73 -9.81 1.78 -11.92
CA ALA A 73 -10.37 2.08 -13.23
C ALA A 73 -10.66 0.79 -14.01
N ILE A 74 -9.72 -0.16 -14.00
CA ILE A 74 -9.90 -1.48 -14.64
C ILE A 74 -11.04 -2.25 -13.97
N GLU A 75 -11.08 -2.28 -12.63
CA GLU A 75 -12.14 -2.94 -11.87
C GLU A 75 -13.53 -2.39 -12.25
N THR A 76 -13.67 -1.07 -12.31
CA THR A 76 -14.93 -0.39 -12.65
C THR A 76 -15.39 -0.76 -14.06
N GLU A 77 -14.48 -0.78 -15.02
CA GLU A 77 -14.78 -1.15 -16.40
C GLU A 77 -15.20 -2.62 -16.51
N LEU A 78 -14.51 -3.54 -15.82
CA LEU A 78 -14.86 -4.95 -15.82
C LEU A 78 -16.23 -5.19 -15.17
N GLN A 79 -16.52 -4.53 -14.04
CA GLN A 79 -17.83 -4.60 -13.39
C GLN A 79 -18.95 -4.07 -14.29
N ARG A 80 -18.69 -2.98 -15.04
CA ARG A 80 -19.64 -2.44 -16.03
C ARG A 80 -19.93 -3.47 -17.12
N ARG A 81 -18.89 -4.08 -17.71
CA ARG A 81 -19.05 -5.13 -18.74
C ARG A 81 -19.83 -6.33 -18.23
N LEU A 82 -19.60 -6.75 -16.98
CA LEU A 82 -20.37 -7.84 -16.38
C LEU A 82 -21.85 -7.48 -16.24
N ARG A 83 -22.15 -6.27 -15.77
CA ARG A 83 -23.52 -5.78 -15.65
C ARG A 83 -24.23 -5.77 -17.01
N ASP A 84 -23.55 -5.26 -18.04
CA ASP A 84 -24.07 -5.16 -19.41
C ASP A 84 -24.32 -6.55 -20.05
N ARG A 85 -23.65 -7.61 -19.57
CA ARG A 85 -23.88 -9.00 -20.02
C ARG A 85 -25.05 -9.68 -19.33
N THR A 86 -25.39 -9.24 -18.11
CA THR A 86 -26.43 -9.85 -17.26
C THR A 86 -27.76 -9.13 -17.29
N GLY A 87 -27.80 -7.89 -17.79
CA GLY A 87 -29.02 -7.11 -18.00
C GLY A 87 -29.61 -7.34 -19.38
#